data_AF-V4AHJ2-F1
#
_entry.id   AF-V4AHJ2-F1
#
_cell.length_a   1.000
_cell.length_b   1.000
_cell.length_c   1.000
_cell.angle_alpha   90.00
_cell.angle_beta   90.00
_cell.angle_gamma   90.00
#
_symmetry.space_group_name_H-M   'P 1'
#
loop_
_entity.id
_entity.type
_entity.pdbx_description
1 polymer ?
#
loop_
_entity_poly.entity_id
_entity_poly.type
_entity_poly.pdbx_seq_one_letter_code
_entity_poly.pdbx_strand_id
1 'polypeptide(L)'
;MGTNKCKEHFYPRNFLLSYDKPHHFTTFEWGWPSGYLLWRVVWALYHIIWIILTGVYAWQWTTTKSNEIKWFIYLTHWAYFVLTLSSLMELIAVIHIHCKRTDILKGECKEMSGYLKFVWVMFNVSNTASIAVSILFWALLYSDTYPLTTVDIATHLLNSAYVLSNLIITAVPVRIYHFFHPVLFSTLYIIFTVIYQEAGGSNGLDKPYIYSVIDWRTPDTAALYSVLAALVLTPISHVIVFIFYLIRKAIFDACLKNTGQ
;
A
#
# COMPACT_ATOMS: atom_id res chain seq x y z
N MET A 1 11.95 2.37 35.99
CA MET A 1 11.58 1.15 35.25
C MET A 1 11.44 1.52 33.79
N GLY A 2 12.47 1.26 32.97
CA GLY A 2 12.38 1.51 31.53
C GLY A 2 11.41 0.51 30.91
N THR A 3 10.27 0.98 30.41
CA THR A 3 9.40 0.15 29.58
C THR A 3 10.23 -0.34 28.40
N ASN A 4 10.23 -1.65 28.18
CA ASN A 4 10.88 -2.21 27.00
C ASN A 4 10.09 -1.72 25.78
N LYS A 5 10.62 -0.71 25.06
CA LYS A 5 9.96 -0.06 23.90
C LYS A 5 9.36 -1.08 22.91
N CYS A 6 9.97 -2.25 22.76
CA CYS A 6 9.46 -3.32 21.92
C CYS A 6 8.10 -3.88 22.38
N LYS A 7 7.86 -3.99 23.70
CA LYS A 7 6.60 -4.51 24.25
C LYS A 7 5.42 -3.57 23.99
N GLU A 8 5.68 -2.27 23.82
CA GLU A 8 4.62 -1.28 23.64
C GLU A 8 3.85 -1.45 22.33
N HIS A 9 4.47 -2.04 21.31
CA HIS A 9 3.84 -2.32 20.02
C HIS A 9 2.76 -3.41 20.12
N PHE A 10 2.82 -4.27 21.13
CA PHE A 10 1.91 -5.41 21.32
C PHE A 10 0.82 -5.15 22.37
N TYR A 11 0.63 -3.90 22.81
CA TYR A 11 -0.49 -3.59 23.69
C TYR A 11 -1.83 -3.65 22.94
N PRO A 12 -2.89 -4.25 23.52
CA PRO A 12 -4.19 -4.39 22.86
C PRO A 12 -4.81 -3.08 22.35
N ARG A 13 -4.51 -1.94 22.99
CA ARG A 13 -4.95 -0.62 22.51
C ARG A 13 -4.47 -0.29 21.08
N ASN A 14 -3.41 -0.94 20.60
CA ASN A 14 -2.87 -0.74 19.26
C ASN A 14 -3.73 -1.38 18.15
N PHE A 15 -4.74 -2.18 18.49
CA PHE A 15 -5.77 -2.57 17.50
C PHE A 15 -6.57 -1.36 17.01
N LEU A 16 -6.75 -0.35 17.85
CA LEU A 16 -7.53 0.84 17.52
C LEU A 16 -6.75 1.79 16.60
N LEU A 17 -7.47 2.74 16.01
CA LEU A 17 -6.90 3.87 15.24
C LEU A 17 -6.70 5.12 16.12
N SER A 18 -6.43 4.93 17.41
CA SER A 18 -6.09 6.01 18.35
C SER A 18 -4.61 6.33 18.27
N TYR A 19 -4.26 7.60 18.12
CA TYR A 19 -2.86 8.06 18.10
C TYR A 19 -2.81 9.50 18.63
N ASP A 20 -1.81 9.83 19.43
CA ASP A 20 -1.73 11.09 20.16
C ASP A 20 -0.92 12.18 19.43
N LYS A 21 -0.36 11.85 18.26
CA LYS A 21 0.48 12.74 17.45
C LYS A 21 -0.01 12.85 16.01
N PRO A 22 -1.21 13.44 15.77
CA PRO A 22 -1.76 13.56 14.42
C PRO A 22 -0.85 14.30 13.43
N HIS A 23 -0.01 15.22 13.92
CA HIS A 23 0.98 15.95 13.10
C HIS A 23 2.02 15.05 12.42
N HIS A 24 2.24 13.83 12.90
CA HIS A 24 3.12 12.85 12.23
C HIS A 24 2.60 12.44 10.85
N PHE A 25 1.30 12.59 10.58
CA PHE A 25 0.74 12.31 9.26
C PHE A 25 1.11 13.39 8.22
N THR A 26 1.67 14.52 8.66
CA THR A 26 1.93 15.69 7.82
C THR A 26 3.40 16.10 7.75
N THR A 27 4.32 15.22 8.16
CA THR A 27 5.74 15.55 8.21
C THR A 27 6.63 14.32 8.00
N PHE A 28 7.90 14.57 7.69
CA PHE A 28 8.95 13.55 7.79
C PHE A 28 9.26 13.23 9.25
N GLU A 29 9.86 12.07 9.52
CA GLU A 29 10.23 11.63 10.87
C GLU A 29 11.10 12.66 11.61
N TRP A 30 11.98 13.38 10.90
CA TRP A 30 12.85 14.43 11.45
C TRP A 30 12.24 15.84 11.47
N GLY A 31 10.98 16.00 11.09
CA GLY A 31 10.29 17.30 11.16
C GLY A 31 10.67 18.25 10.03
N TRP A 32 9.89 18.26 8.94
CA TRP A 32 9.97 19.27 7.89
C TRP A 32 8.67 19.28 7.05
N PRO A 33 7.61 19.96 7.54
CA PRO A 33 6.28 19.87 6.95
C PRO A 33 6.21 20.34 5.48
N SER A 34 6.88 21.45 5.14
CA SER A 34 6.89 21.98 3.77
C SER A 34 7.59 21.06 2.77
N GLY A 35 8.70 20.43 3.18
CA GLY A 35 9.37 19.41 2.36
C GLY A 35 8.52 18.16 2.18
N TYR A 36 7.80 17.77 3.23
CA TYR A 36 6.85 16.65 3.16
C TYR A 36 5.68 16.95 2.22
N LEU A 37 5.16 18.18 2.20
CA LEU A 37 4.17 18.61 1.21
C LEU A 37 4.72 18.49 -0.21
N LEU A 38 5.94 18.96 -0.48
CA LEU A 38 6.57 18.82 -1.79
C LEU A 38 6.70 17.35 -2.20
N TRP A 39 7.16 16.50 -1.30
CA TRP A 39 7.22 15.05 -1.52
C TRP A 39 5.86 14.47 -1.90
N ARG A 40 4.80 14.82 -1.16
CA ARG A 40 3.44 14.34 -1.44
C ARG A 40 2.93 14.82 -2.80
N VAL A 41 3.21 16.06 -3.20
CA VAL A 41 2.83 16.58 -4.53
C VAL A 41 3.54 15.80 -5.63
N VAL A 42 4.86 15.65 -5.56
CA VAL A 42 5.65 14.94 -6.58
C VAL A 42 5.15 13.52 -6.79
N TRP A 43 4.96 12.76 -5.70
CA TRP A 43 4.52 11.38 -5.82
C TRP A 43 3.05 11.25 -6.18
N ALA A 44 2.15 12.13 -5.70
CA ALA A 44 0.76 12.08 -6.14
C ALA A 44 0.64 12.32 -7.66
N LEU A 45 1.40 13.28 -8.21
CA LEU A 45 1.45 13.52 -9.65
C LEU A 45 2.02 12.32 -10.40
N TYR A 46 3.11 11.72 -9.91
CA TYR A 46 3.68 10.50 -10.48
C TYR A 46 2.63 9.39 -10.58
N HIS A 47 1.93 9.09 -9.49
CA HIS A 47 0.92 8.02 -9.47
C HIS A 47 -0.28 8.31 -10.38
N ILE A 48 -0.74 9.57 -10.45
CA ILE A 48 -1.80 9.98 -11.39
C ILE A 48 -1.34 9.78 -12.85
N ILE A 49 -0.13 10.23 -13.18
CA ILE A 49 0.39 10.11 -14.55
C ILE A 49 0.47 8.64 -14.92
N TRP A 50 1.06 7.81 -14.06
CA TRP A 50 1.24 6.40 -14.35
C TRP A 50 -0.06 5.63 -14.43
N ILE A 51 -1.05 5.89 -13.57
CA ILE A 51 -2.32 5.17 -13.68
C ILE A 51 -3.02 5.48 -15.01
N ILE A 52 -2.92 6.72 -15.50
CA ILE A 52 -3.39 7.10 -16.84
C ILE A 52 -2.59 6.36 -17.92
N LEU A 53 -1.25 6.34 -17.80
CA LEU A 53 -0.38 5.65 -18.75
C LEU A 53 -0.64 4.13 -18.81
N THR A 54 -1.03 3.47 -17.71
CA THR A 54 -1.39 2.04 -17.76
C THR A 54 -2.60 1.76 -18.65
N GLY A 55 -3.52 2.72 -18.78
CA GLY A 55 -4.62 2.66 -19.75
C GLY A 55 -4.18 2.98 -21.17
N VAL A 56 -3.29 3.96 -21.35
CA VAL A 56 -2.72 4.30 -22.68
C VAL A 56 -1.88 3.15 -23.26
N TYR A 57 -1.16 2.44 -22.40
CA TYR A 57 -0.34 1.27 -22.76
C TYR A 57 -1.10 -0.05 -22.61
N ALA A 58 -2.43 -0.06 -22.82
CA ALA A 58 -3.24 -1.26 -22.62
C ALA A 58 -2.84 -2.45 -23.49
N TRP A 59 -2.19 -2.20 -24.63
CA TRP A 59 -1.60 -3.23 -25.50
C TRP A 59 -0.57 -4.14 -24.80
N GLN A 60 -0.06 -3.76 -23.62
CA GLN A 60 0.86 -4.58 -22.83
C GLN A 60 0.16 -5.73 -22.09
N TRP A 61 -1.16 -5.66 -21.88
CA TRP A 61 -1.90 -6.65 -21.09
C TRP A 61 -3.20 -7.14 -21.75
N THR A 62 -3.63 -6.52 -22.86
CA THR A 62 -4.76 -6.98 -23.69
C THR A 62 -4.44 -6.92 -25.19
N THR A 63 -5.04 -7.81 -25.97
CA THR A 63 -4.94 -7.84 -27.44
C THR A 63 -6.08 -7.13 -28.16
N THR A 64 -7.19 -6.87 -27.47
CA THR A 64 -8.39 -6.24 -28.07
C THR A 64 -8.83 -5.02 -27.29
N LYS A 65 -9.40 -4.04 -28.01
CA LYS A 65 -9.89 -2.80 -27.43
C LYS A 65 -11.05 -3.02 -26.46
N SER A 66 -11.94 -3.97 -26.75
CA SER A 66 -13.05 -4.34 -25.86
C SER A 66 -12.56 -4.88 -24.51
N ASN A 67 -11.37 -5.47 -24.49
CA ASN A 67 -10.77 -6.02 -23.28
C ASN A 67 -10.00 -4.98 -22.46
N GLU A 68 -9.82 -3.74 -22.94
CA GLU A 68 -9.16 -2.66 -22.17
C GLU A 68 -9.88 -2.31 -20.86
N ILE A 69 -11.19 -2.56 -20.76
CA ILE A 69 -11.94 -2.38 -19.52
C ILE A 69 -11.58 -3.44 -18.46
N LYS A 70 -11.02 -4.58 -18.86
CA LYS A 70 -10.60 -5.65 -17.94
C LYS A 70 -9.40 -5.25 -17.09
N TRP A 71 -8.85 -4.05 -17.26
CA TRP A 71 -7.86 -3.47 -16.36
C TRP A 71 -8.30 -3.60 -14.90
N PHE A 72 -9.58 -3.35 -14.64
CA PHE A 72 -10.20 -3.40 -13.32
C PHE A 72 -10.36 -4.80 -12.73
N ILE A 73 -9.91 -5.88 -13.37
CA ILE A 73 -10.03 -7.23 -12.80
C ILE A 73 -8.71 -7.71 -12.15
N TYR A 74 -7.59 -7.09 -12.49
CA TYR A 74 -6.27 -7.54 -12.03
C TYR A 74 -5.93 -6.98 -10.65
N LEU A 75 -5.43 -7.85 -9.76
CA LEU A 75 -4.99 -7.49 -8.41
C LEU A 75 -3.91 -6.42 -8.43
N THR A 76 -2.95 -6.54 -9.34
CA THR A 76 -1.86 -5.57 -9.52
C THR A 76 -2.41 -4.17 -9.77
N HIS A 77 -3.47 -4.05 -10.58
CA HIS A 77 -4.14 -2.79 -10.88
C HIS A 77 -4.99 -2.28 -9.72
N TRP A 78 -5.67 -3.16 -8.98
CA TRP A 78 -6.36 -2.78 -7.74
C TRP A 78 -5.39 -2.22 -6.69
N ALA A 79 -4.27 -2.90 -6.47
CA ALA A 79 -3.23 -2.45 -5.54
C ALA A 79 -2.67 -1.09 -5.97
N TYR A 80 -2.43 -0.90 -7.28
CA TYR A 80 -1.95 0.38 -7.79
C TYR A 80 -2.99 1.50 -7.68
N PHE A 81 -4.26 1.21 -7.98
CA PHE A 81 -5.35 2.16 -7.79
C PHE A 81 -5.47 2.63 -6.35
N VAL A 82 -5.40 1.69 -5.39
CA VAL A 82 -5.42 1.99 -3.95
C VAL A 82 -4.18 2.80 -3.53
N LEU A 83 -3.00 2.53 -4.09
CA LEU A 83 -1.79 3.31 -3.86
C LEU A 83 -1.94 4.76 -4.34
N THR A 84 -2.48 4.95 -5.55
CA THR A 84 -2.78 6.29 -6.11
C THR A 84 -3.79 7.03 -5.24
N LEU A 85 -4.87 6.37 -4.83
CA LEU A 85 -5.88 6.97 -3.96
C LEU A 85 -5.31 7.33 -2.59
N SER A 86 -4.51 6.46 -1.96
CA SER A 86 -3.82 6.73 -0.70
C SER A 86 -2.92 7.96 -0.83
N SER A 87 -2.11 8.03 -1.89
CA SER A 87 -1.22 9.16 -2.15
C SER A 87 -1.96 10.48 -2.28
N LEU A 88 -3.11 10.49 -2.96
CA LEU A 88 -3.97 11.66 -3.10
C LEU A 88 -4.61 12.06 -1.77
N MET A 89 -5.13 11.09 -1.01
CA MET A 89 -5.71 11.36 0.29
C MET A 89 -4.68 11.92 1.28
N GLU A 90 -3.46 11.40 1.26
CA GLU A 90 -2.34 11.91 2.06
C GLU A 90 -1.99 13.34 1.64
N LEU A 91 -1.89 13.64 0.33
CA LEU A 91 -1.67 15.00 -0.17
C LEU A 91 -2.78 15.96 0.28
N ILE A 92 -4.04 15.58 0.10
CA ILE A 92 -5.20 16.39 0.49
C ILE A 92 -5.18 16.64 2.00
N ALA A 93 -4.88 15.63 2.81
CA ALA A 93 -4.77 15.77 4.26
C ALA A 93 -3.66 16.76 4.66
N VAL A 94 -2.49 16.67 4.00
CA VAL A 94 -1.38 17.61 4.25
C VAL A 94 -1.75 19.04 3.88
N ILE A 95 -2.33 19.26 2.70
CA ILE A 95 -2.79 20.59 2.26
C ILE A 95 -3.83 21.15 3.23
N HIS A 96 -4.86 20.35 3.55
CA HIS A 96 -5.90 20.74 4.48
C HIS A 96 -5.33 21.15 5.84
N ILE A 97 -4.39 20.37 6.39
CA ILE A 97 -3.78 20.66 7.68
C ILE A 97 -2.92 21.92 7.62
N HIS A 98 -2.08 22.08 6.59
CA HIS A 98 -1.26 23.27 6.41
C HIS A 98 -2.09 24.55 6.27
N CYS A 99 -3.20 24.48 5.53
CA CYS A 99 -4.02 25.65 5.25
C CYS A 99 -5.07 25.97 6.33
N LYS A 100 -5.56 24.96 7.06
CA LYS A 100 -6.75 25.09 7.90
C LYS A 100 -6.62 24.56 9.33
N ARG A 101 -5.61 23.73 9.65
CA ARG A 101 -5.46 23.09 10.98
C ARG A 101 -4.07 23.31 11.56
N THR A 102 -3.78 24.57 11.87
CA THR A 102 -2.53 24.98 12.50
C THR A 102 -2.32 24.36 13.88
N ASP A 103 -3.41 24.05 14.59
CA ASP A 103 -3.42 23.31 15.87
C ASP A 103 -2.82 21.89 15.71
N ILE A 104 -3.15 21.19 14.63
CA ILE A 104 -2.52 19.91 14.29
C ILE A 104 -1.09 20.16 13.87
N LEU A 105 -0.83 21.09 12.95
CA LEU A 105 0.51 21.33 12.41
C LEU A 105 1.55 21.66 13.51
N LYS A 106 1.15 22.41 14.54
CA LYS A 106 1.99 22.78 15.70
C LYS A 106 2.07 21.70 16.78
N GLY A 107 1.33 20.60 16.65
CA GLY A 107 1.30 19.51 17.62
C GLY A 107 0.49 19.81 18.89
N GLU A 108 -0.37 20.83 18.87
CA GLU A 108 -1.25 21.20 19.98
C GLU A 108 -2.45 20.23 20.08
N CYS A 109 -2.96 19.78 18.93
CA CYS A 109 -4.02 18.77 18.85
C CYS A 109 -3.46 17.36 19.04
N LYS A 110 -4.03 16.60 19.98
CA LYS A 110 -3.65 15.21 20.27
C LYS A 110 -4.68 14.18 19.79
N GLU A 111 -5.80 14.61 19.23
CA GLU A 111 -6.88 13.72 18.83
C GLU A 111 -6.85 13.42 17.33
N MET A 112 -7.04 12.15 16.98
CA MET A 112 -7.15 11.72 15.58
C MET A 112 -8.54 12.04 15.02
N SER A 113 -8.58 12.91 14.01
CA SER A 113 -9.77 13.13 13.20
C SER A 113 -10.15 11.88 12.39
N GLY A 114 -11.44 11.75 12.03
CA GLY A 114 -11.92 10.62 11.24
C GLY A 114 -11.20 10.47 9.88
N TYR A 115 -10.92 11.59 9.20
CA TYR A 115 -10.21 11.55 7.92
C TYR A 115 -8.75 11.08 8.07
N LEU A 116 -8.04 11.44 9.14
CA LEU A 116 -6.68 10.94 9.38
C LEU A 116 -6.67 9.45 9.71
N LYS A 117 -7.69 8.96 10.43
CA LYS A 117 -7.85 7.51 10.65
C LYS A 117 -8.07 6.78 9.33
N PHE A 118 -8.88 7.33 8.43
CA PHE A 118 -9.13 6.74 7.12
C PHE A 118 -7.88 6.77 6.22
N VAL A 119 -7.15 7.90 6.20
CA VAL A 119 -5.82 8.00 5.57
C VAL A 119 -4.88 6.92 6.12
N TRP A 120 -4.90 6.67 7.43
CA TRP A 120 -4.04 5.65 8.03
C TRP A 120 -4.41 4.22 7.59
N VAL A 121 -5.70 3.90 7.51
CA VAL A 121 -6.16 2.61 6.96
C VAL A 121 -5.67 2.45 5.52
N MET A 122 -5.89 3.48 4.68
CA MET A 122 -5.45 3.45 3.29
C MET A 122 -3.94 3.34 3.15
N PHE A 123 -3.17 4.02 4.00
CA PHE A 123 -1.71 3.89 4.09
C PHE A 123 -1.30 2.45 4.41
N ASN A 124 -1.95 1.81 5.38
CA ASN A 124 -1.64 0.42 5.72
C ASN A 124 -1.97 -0.54 4.57
N VAL A 125 -3.12 -0.36 3.92
CA VAL A 125 -3.55 -1.19 2.79
C VAL A 125 -2.60 -1.01 1.61
N SER A 126 -2.35 0.23 1.17
CA SER A 126 -1.56 0.55 -0.02
C SER A 126 -0.12 0.05 0.10
N ASN A 127 0.59 0.43 1.17
CA ASN A 127 1.99 0.03 1.35
C ASN A 127 2.14 -1.49 1.48
N THR A 128 1.21 -2.17 2.16
CA THR A 128 1.25 -3.63 2.29
C THR A 128 0.94 -4.33 0.97
N ALA A 129 -0.12 -3.89 0.29
CA ALA A 129 -0.55 -4.48 -0.98
C ALA A 129 0.53 -4.34 -2.05
N SER A 130 1.20 -3.18 -2.15
CA SER A 130 2.31 -2.97 -3.08
C SER A 130 3.47 -3.95 -2.87
N ILE A 131 3.85 -4.24 -1.63
CA ILE A 131 4.88 -5.25 -1.35
C ILE A 131 4.38 -6.65 -1.74
N ALA A 132 3.15 -7.00 -1.36
CA ALA A 132 2.57 -8.32 -1.64
C ALA A 132 2.46 -8.60 -3.14
N VAL A 133 1.94 -7.65 -3.95
CA VAL A 133 1.80 -7.84 -5.41
C VAL A 133 3.14 -7.91 -6.12
N SER A 134 4.16 -7.19 -5.64
CA SER A 134 5.52 -7.33 -6.16
C SER A 134 6.08 -8.72 -5.90
N ILE A 135 5.91 -9.26 -4.68
CA ILE A 135 6.34 -10.64 -4.38
C ILE A 135 5.60 -11.65 -5.26
N LEU A 136 4.28 -11.53 -5.39
CA LEU A 136 3.48 -12.42 -6.25
C LEU A 136 3.92 -12.37 -7.71
N PHE A 137 4.20 -11.17 -8.24
CA PHE A 137 4.67 -11.03 -9.61
C PHE A 137 5.97 -11.78 -9.84
N TRP A 138 7.00 -11.50 -9.03
CA TRP A 138 8.31 -12.14 -9.18
C TRP A 138 8.28 -13.64 -8.89
N ALA A 139 7.42 -14.10 -7.97
CA ALA A 139 7.34 -15.50 -7.61
C ALA A 139 6.48 -16.36 -8.55
N LEU A 140 5.42 -15.79 -9.14
CA LEU A 140 4.39 -16.56 -9.85
C LEU A 140 4.14 -16.15 -11.30
N LEU A 141 4.46 -14.91 -11.69
CA LEU A 141 4.11 -14.38 -13.02
C LEU A 141 5.33 -14.09 -13.89
N TYR A 142 6.45 -13.68 -13.29
CA TYR A 142 7.67 -13.40 -14.01
C TYR A 142 8.20 -14.66 -14.72
N SER A 143 8.66 -14.48 -15.95
CA SER A 143 9.30 -15.52 -16.74
C SER A 143 10.39 -14.89 -17.61
N ASP A 144 11.60 -15.47 -17.58
CA ASP A 144 12.72 -15.06 -18.45
C ASP A 144 12.43 -15.24 -19.95
N THR A 145 11.31 -15.89 -20.29
CA THR A 145 10.88 -16.14 -21.68
C THR A 145 10.30 -14.87 -22.33
N TYR A 146 9.81 -13.92 -21.55
CA TYR A 146 9.19 -12.69 -22.04
C TYR A 146 9.90 -11.46 -21.46
N PRO A 147 10.15 -10.42 -22.28
CA PRO A 147 10.79 -9.21 -21.78
C PRO A 147 9.86 -8.49 -20.79
N LEU A 148 10.45 -7.92 -19.74
CA LEU A 148 9.74 -7.05 -18.80
C LEU A 148 9.18 -5.84 -19.56
N THR A 149 7.89 -5.58 -19.39
CA THR A 149 7.27 -4.38 -19.96
C THR A 149 7.55 -3.16 -19.09
N THR A 150 7.35 -1.97 -19.66
CA THR A 150 7.45 -0.73 -18.90
C THR A 150 6.44 -0.66 -17.75
N VAL A 151 5.22 -1.20 -17.96
CA VAL A 151 4.20 -1.27 -16.90
C VAL A 151 4.63 -2.25 -15.80
N ASP A 152 5.27 -3.37 -16.12
CA ASP A 152 5.77 -4.32 -15.11
C ASP A 152 6.83 -3.66 -14.21
N ILE A 153 7.81 -2.99 -14.83
CA ILE A 153 8.88 -2.30 -14.10
C ILE A 153 8.29 -1.19 -13.22
N ALA A 154 7.40 -0.36 -13.76
CA ALA A 154 6.78 0.71 -12.98
C ALA A 154 5.95 0.16 -11.82
N THR A 155 5.11 -0.84 -12.10
CA THR A 155 4.10 -1.31 -11.14
C THR A 155 4.69 -2.18 -10.03
N HIS A 156 5.83 -2.84 -10.28
CA HIS A 156 6.49 -3.69 -9.30
C HIS A 156 7.76 -3.09 -8.72
N LEU A 157 8.69 -2.62 -9.55
CA LEU A 157 9.97 -2.10 -9.08
C LEU A 157 9.84 -0.67 -8.52
N LEU A 158 9.34 0.27 -9.34
CA LEU A 158 9.27 1.68 -8.93
C LEU A 158 8.27 1.90 -7.78
N ASN A 159 7.14 1.19 -7.79
CA ASN A 159 6.20 1.21 -6.67
C ASN A 159 6.81 0.68 -5.38
N SER A 160 7.56 -0.42 -5.43
CA SER A 160 8.24 -0.93 -4.24
C SER A 160 9.29 0.06 -3.75
N ALA A 161 10.06 0.67 -4.65
CA ALA A 161 11.04 1.71 -4.31
C ALA A 161 10.38 2.93 -3.65
N TYR A 162 9.23 3.39 -4.18
CA TYR A 162 8.42 4.44 -3.56
C TYR A 162 7.97 4.05 -2.16
N VAL A 163 7.34 2.87 -2.00
CA VAL A 163 6.82 2.40 -0.71
C VAL A 163 7.92 2.30 0.33
N LEU A 164 9.06 1.69 -0.01
CA LEU A 164 10.19 1.56 0.91
C LEU A 164 10.75 2.93 1.31
N SER A 165 10.89 3.85 0.35
CA SER A 165 11.35 5.21 0.60
C SER A 165 10.36 5.98 1.48
N ASN A 166 9.07 5.92 1.17
CA ASN A 166 7.99 6.53 1.93
C ASN A 166 7.99 6.03 3.38
N LEU A 167 8.17 4.71 3.60
CA LEU A 167 8.22 4.09 4.92
C LEU A 167 9.43 4.55 5.75
N ILE A 168 10.58 4.80 5.12
CA ILE A 168 11.80 5.27 5.79
C ILE A 168 11.71 6.74 6.17
N ILE A 169 11.00 7.58 5.41
CA ILE A 169 11.03 9.03 5.62
C ILE A 169 9.82 9.60 6.35
N THR A 170 8.62 9.02 6.20
CA THR A 170 7.39 9.56 6.80
C THR A 170 7.41 9.45 8.33
N ALA A 171 6.71 10.32 9.06
CA ALA A 171 6.49 10.13 10.50
C ALA A 171 5.26 9.24 10.82
N VAL A 172 4.47 8.84 9.81
CA VAL A 172 3.27 8.00 9.99
C VAL A 172 3.63 6.71 10.73
N PRO A 173 2.94 6.37 11.84
CA PRO A 173 3.20 5.15 12.59
C PRO A 173 2.68 3.90 11.87
N VAL A 174 3.36 2.76 12.05
CA VAL A 174 2.86 1.43 11.64
C VAL A 174 2.64 0.59 12.90
N ARG A 175 1.54 -0.15 12.94
CA ARG A 175 1.20 -1.06 14.04
C ARG A 175 1.05 -2.47 13.53
N ILE A 176 1.70 -3.43 14.17
CA ILE A 176 1.64 -4.85 13.79
C ILE A 176 0.20 -5.36 13.67
N TYR A 177 -0.71 -4.91 14.56
CA TYR A 177 -2.11 -5.34 14.54
C TYR A 177 -2.90 -4.80 13.36
N HIS A 178 -2.44 -3.76 12.66
CA HIS A 178 -3.15 -3.22 11.50
C HIS A 178 -3.00 -4.08 10.24
N PHE A 179 -2.38 -5.27 10.35
CA PHE A 179 -2.32 -6.27 9.28
C PHE A 179 -3.71 -6.69 8.77
N PHE A 180 -4.77 -6.60 9.60
CA PHE A 180 -6.11 -6.97 9.14
C PHE A 180 -6.65 -6.00 8.07
N HIS A 181 -6.19 -4.74 8.02
CA HIS A 181 -6.62 -3.81 6.97
C HIS A 181 -6.31 -4.33 5.56
N PRO A 182 -5.04 -4.69 5.21
CA PRO A 182 -4.74 -5.28 3.91
C PRO A 182 -5.30 -6.70 3.75
N VAL A 183 -5.48 -7.50 4.80
CA VAL A 183 -6.14 -8.82 4.70
C VAL A 183 -7.59 -8.68 4.26
N LEU A 184 -8.33 -7.70 4.78
CA LEU A 184 -9.70 -7.42 4.34
C LEU A 184 -9.72 -7.02 2.86
N PHE A 185 -8.77 -6.18 2.42
CA PHE A 185 -8.62 -5.84 1.01
C PHE A 185 -8.36 -7.09 0.13
N SER A 186 -7.43 -7.97 0.53
CA SER A 186 -7.18 -9.24 -0.19
C SER A 186 -8.42 -10.13 -0.23
N THR A 187 -9.18 -10.21 0.86
CA THR A 187 -10.42 -10.99 0.96
C THR A 187 -11.48 -10.46 -0.01
N LEU A 188 -11.66 -9.14 -0.09
CA LEU A 188 -12.58 -8.51 -1.03
C LEU A 188 -12.20 -8.83 -2.48
N TYR A 189 -10.90 -8.80 -2.81
CA TYR A 189 -10.44 -9.17 -4.14
C TYR A 189 -10.73 -10.64 -4.47
N ILE A 190 -10.50 -11.57 -3.53
CA ILE A 190 -10.79 -13.00 -3.72
C ILE A 190 -12.28 -13.24 -3.96
N ILE A 191 -13.15 -12.59 -3.18
CA ILE A 191 -14.61 -12.67 -3.40
C ILE A 191 -14.96 -12.18 -4.80
N PHE A 192 -14.37 -11.07 -5.23
CA PHE A 192 -14.53 -10.55 -6.58
C PHE A 192 -14.09 -11.56 -7.65
N THR A 193 -12.94 -12.25 -7.49
CA THR A 193 -12.45 -13.18 -8.52
C THR A 193 -13.37 -14.40 -8.67
N VAL A 194 -13.93 -14.92 -7.57
CA VAL A 194 -14.93 -15.99 -7.60
C VAL A 194 -16.16 -15.54 -8.38
N ILE A 195 -16.78 -14.43 -7.97
CA ILE A 195 -18.00 -13.91 -8.61
C ILE A 195 -17.76 -13.62 -10.08
N TYR A 196 -16.62 -12.99 -10.42
CA TYR A 196 -16.27 -12.63 -11.78
C TYR A 196 -16.18 -13.85 -12.70
N GLN A 197 -15.54 -14.94 -12.24
CA GLN A 197 -15.38 -16.15 -13.03
C GLN A 197 -16.69 -16.94 -13.14
N GLU A 198 -17.46 -17.06 -12.07
CA GLU A 198 -18.79 -17.69 -12.08
C GLU A 198 -19.78 -16.95 -13.00
N ALA A 199 -19.62 -15.64 -13.16
CA ALA A 199 -20.38 -14.83 -14.11
C ALA A 199 -19.91 -14.98 -15.58
N GLY A 200 -18.98 -15.90 -15.86
CA GLY A 200 -18.44 -16.14 -17.21
C GLY A 200 -17.33 -15.15 -17.63
N GLY A 201 -16.71 -14.46 -16.68
CA GLY A 201 -15.64 -13.52 -16.93
C GLY A 201 -14.39 -14.15 -17.55
N SER A 202 -13.65 -13.37 -18.34
CA SER A 202 -12.40 -13.78 -18.97
C SER A 202 -11.32 -12.72 -18.82
N ASN A 203 -10.03 -13.08 -18.91
CA ASN A 203 -8.96 -12.09 -18.83
C ASN A 203 -8.78 -11.30 -20.13
N GLY A 204 -7.79 -10.39 -20.15
CA GLY A 204 -7.44 -9.58 -21.32
C GLY A 204 -7.07 -10.37 -22.58
N LEU A 205 -6.80 -11.67 -22.45
CA LEU A 205 -6.48 -12.61 -23.54
C LEU A 205 -7.61 -13.61 -23.82
N ASP A 206 -8.82 -13.31 -23.34
CA ASP A 206 -10.02 -14.13 -23.47
C ASP A 206 -9.88 -15.56 -22.92
N LYS A 207 -9.00 -15.75 -21.94
CA LYS A 207 -8.93 -17.00 -21.17
C LYS A 207 -9.95 -16.97 -20.03
N PRO A 208 -10.57 -18.11 -19.69
CA PRO A 208 -11.66 -18.21 -18.71
C PRO A 208 -11.18 -18.20 -17.24
N TYR A 209 -10.24 -17.32 -16.93
CA TYR A 209 -9.69 -17.07 -15.59
C TYR A 209 -8.98 -15.71 -15.60
N ILE A 210 -8.85 -15.05 -14.45
CA ILE A 210 -8.05 -13.82 -14.33
C ILE A 210 -6.55 -14.16 -14.36
N TYR A 211 -6.12 -14.98 -13.40
CA TYR A 211 -4.78 -15.56 -13.33
C TYR A 211 -4.90 -17.08 -13.34
N SER A 212 -4.03 -17.76 -14.07
CA SER A 212 -4.06 -19.24 -14.17
C SER A 212 -3.88 -19.94 -12.82
N VAL A 213 -3.12 -19.33 -11.90
CA VAL A 213 -2.87 -19.86 -10.54
C VAL A 213 -4.11 -19.86 -9.64
N ILE A 214 -5.13 -19.04 -9.96
CA ILE A 214 -6.41 -18.98 -9.24
C ILE A 214 -7.60 -19.23 -10.18
N ASP A 215 -7.44 -20.18 -11.10
CA ASP A 215 -8.53 -20.63 -11.96
C ASP A 215 -9.57 -21.42 -11.14
N TRP A 216 -10.74 -20.84 -10.90
CA TRP A 216 -11.81 -21.44 -10.10
C TRP A 216 -12.44 -22.71 -10.69
N ARG A 217 -12.08 -23.09 -11.93
CA ARG A 217 -12.41 -24.41 -12.48
C ARG A 217 -11.64 -25.55 -11.81
N THR A 218 -10.51 -25.22 -11.15
CA THR A 218 -9.77 -26.10 -10.23
C THR A 218 -9.85 -25.54 -8.81
N PRO A 219 -11.04 -25.59 -8.16
CA PRO A 219 -11.35 -24.80 -6.97
C PRO A 219 -10.42 -25.09 -5.79
N ASP A 220 -9.96 -26.33 -5.61
CA ASP A 220 -9.05 -26.69 -4.52
C ASP A 220 -7.72 -25.93 -4.62
N THR A 221 -7.14 -25.90 -5.82
CA THR A 221 -5.89 -25.18 -6.09
C THR A 221 -6.08 -23.67 -5.99
N ALA A 222 -7.14 -23.15 -6.60
CA ALA A 222 -7.45 -21.72 -6.56
C ALA A 222 -7.71 -21.22 -5.13
N ALA A 223 -8.45 -21.99 -4.33
CA ALA A 223 -8.69 -21.70 -2.92
C ALA A 223 -7.39 -21.74 -2.11
N LEU A 224 -6.54 -22.75 -2.31
CA LEU A 224 -5.24 -22.86 -1.63
C LEU A 224 -4.38 -21.62 -1.88
N TYR A 225 -4.14 -21.25 -3.14
CA TYR A 225 -3.32 -20.08 -3.47
C TYR A 225 -3.93 -18.77 -2.97
N SER A 226 -5.26 -18.61 -3.08
CA SER A 226 -5.97 -17.43 -2.59
C SER A 226 -5.84 -17.27 -1.07
N VAL A 227 -6.01 -18.37 -0.32
CA VAL A 227 -5.87 -18.37 1.15
C VAL A 227 -4.42 -18.11 1.56
N LEU A 228 -3.44 -18.72 0.91
CA LEU A 228 -2.02 -18.46 1.18
C LEU A 228 -1.66 -17.00 0.88
N ALA A 229 -2.15 -16.43 -0.22
CA ALA A 229 -1.93 -15.02 -0.53
C ALA A 229 -2.53 -14.10 0.56
N ALA A 230 -3.80 -14.32 0.94
CA ALA A 230 -4.49 -13.44 1.89
C ALA A 230 -4.06 -13.62 3.35
N LEU A 231 -3.84 -14.85 3.83
CA LEU A 231 -3.62 -15.14 5.24
C LEU A 231 -2.16 -15.44 5.60
N VAL A 232 -1.28 -15.61 4.62
CA VAL A 232 0.16 -15.83 4.86
C VAL A 232 0.97 -14.69 4.24
N LEU A 233 0.89 -14.50 2.92
CA LEU A 233 1.71 -13.50 2.25
C LEU A 233 1.35 -12.07 2.69
N THR A 234 0.07 -11.69 2.69
CA THR A 234 -0.34 -10.33 3.09
C THR A 234 0.11 -9.97 4.52
N PRO A 235 -0.09 -10.82 5.55
CA PRO A 235 0.48 -10.58 6.87
C PRO A 235 2.00 -10.49 6.90
N ILE A 236 2.71 -11.36 6.17
CA ILE A 236 4.18 -11.28 6.05
C ILE A 236 4.60 -9.95 5.42
N SER A 237 3.93 -9.51 4.35
CA SER A 237 4.18 -8.19 3.74
C SER A 237 3.93 -7.06 4.74
N HIS A 238 2.89 -7.15 5.58
CA HIS A 238 2.66 -6.15 6.62
C HIS A 238 3.74 -6.16 7.70
N VAL A 239 4.27 -7.34 8.06
CA VAL A 239 5.43 -7.46 8.95
C VAL A 239 6.65 -6.78 8.34
N ILE A 240 6.89 -6.91 7.03
CA ILE A 240 7.96 -6.17 6.34
C ILE A 240 7.75 -4.66 6.49
N VAL A 241 6.55 -4.15 6.20
CA VAL A 241 6.20 -2.73 6.39
C VAL A 241 6.49 -2.27 7.83
N PHE A 242 6.11 -3.09 8.82
CA PHE A 242 6.35 -2.82 10.23
C PHE A 242 7.85 -2.84 10.59
N ILE A 243 8.64 -3.75 10.03
CA ILE A 243 10.10 -3.79 10.22
C ILE A 243 10.75 -2.51 9.69
N PHE A 244 10.37 -2.03 8.51
CA PHE A 244 10.88 -0.75 7.97
C PHE A 244 10.54 0.43 8.87
N TYR A 245 9.34 0.46 9.44
CA TYR A 245 8.97 1.42 10.46
C TYR A 245 9.87 1.33 11.71
N LEU A 246 10.15 0.14 12.22
CA LEU A 246 11.06 -0.03 13.36
C LEU A 246 12.50 0.42 13.04
N ILE A 247 13.00 0.09 11.85
CA ILE A 247 14.32 0.53 11.38
C ILE A 247 14.38 2.06 11.33
N ARG A 248 13.38 2.72 10.73
CA ARG A 248 13.27 4.19 10.72
C ARG A 248 13.34 4.76 12.13
N LYS A 249 12.54 4.22 13.06
CA LYS A 249 12.51 4.69 14.45
C LYS A 249 13.86 4.50 15.15
N ALA A 250 14.54 3.39 14.91
CA ALA A 250 15.87 3.14 15.46
C ALA A 250 16.93 4.11 14.91
N ILE A 251 16.91 4.39 13.61
CA ILE A 251 17.80 5.38 12.96
C ILE A 251 17.56 6.76 13.57
N PHE A 252 16.30 7.19 13.67
CA PHE A 252 15.95 8.48 14.23
C PHE A 252 16.41 8.63 15.69
N ASP A 253 16.12 7.63 16.53
CA ASP A 253 16.54 7.61 17.94
C ASP A 253 18.08 7.62 18.07
N ALA A 254 18.81 6.99 17.16
CA ALA A 254 20.28 7.00 17.15
C ALA A 254 20.84 8.37 16.74
N CYS A 255 20.26 9.01 15.73
CA CYS A 255 20.65 10.36 15.30
C CYS A 255 20.44 11.40 16.40
N LEU A 256 19.30 11.36 17.10
CA LEU A 256 19.01 12.28 18.21
C LEU A 256 20.04 12.18 19.35
N LYS A 257 20.38 10.95 19.75
CA LYS A 257 21.40 10.70 20.78
C LYS A 257 22.76 11.27 20.41
N ASN A 258 23.14 11.17 19.14
CA ASN A 258 24.42 11.70 18.65
C ASN A 258 24.46 13.23 18.58
N THR A 259 23.30 13.89 18.50
CA THR A 259 23.19 15.36 18.50
C THR A 259 23.11 15.98 19.90
N GLY A 260 23.21 15.18 20.97
CA GLY A 260 23.24 15.68 22.35
C GLY A 260 21.93 16.29 22.85
N GLN A 261 20.79 15.94 22.22
CA GLN A 261 19.44 16.26 22.69
C GLN A 261 18.89 15.14 23.57
#